data_AF-A0A4Y7T465-F1
#
_entry.id   AF-A0A4Y7T465-F1
#
_cell.length_a   1.000
_cell.length_b   1.000
_cell.length_c   1.000
_cell.angle_alpha   90.00
_cell.angle_beta   90.00
_cell.angle_gamma   90.00
#
_symmetry.space_group_name_H-M   'P 1'
#
loop_
_entity.id
_entity.type
_entity.pdbx_description
1 polymer ?
#
loop_
_entity_poly.entity_id
_entity_poly.type
_entity_poly.pdbx_seq_one_letter_code
_entity_poly.pdbx_strand_id
1 'polypeptide(L)'
;MSGGNLLHWLYGPQTVVEIRALKTLHLNPANEGRPFSFGPCSTSLTDLDIVYSNRMTPPVSLGSLVALRRVTIRVEAQWSLDQVSFSLNTLPSQTIEYLEVGLRLTHVMDFRIIQLLTSLDRRLFTRKHEWENLKALRVVGYMSEGEWEKVEERKGFGGFKDCLRSVFNPLLKGHGSVKSVLNVDVVKEGQYVRGGR
;
A
#
# COMPACT_ATOMS: atom_id res chain seq x y z
N MET A 1 -10.60 -3.29 28.83
CA MET A 1 -11.50 -3.44 27.67
C MET A 1 -12.18 -2.10 27.42
N SER A 2 -12.58 -1.84 26.17
CA SER A 2 -12.85 -0.54 25.50
C SER A 2 -11.56 0.27 25.22
N GLY A 3 -11.12 0.49 23.99
CA GLY A 3 -11.87 0.68 22.75
C GLY A 3 -11.72 2.14 22.38
N GLY A 4 -10.79 2.45 21.46
CA GLY A 4 -10.45 3.83 21.14
C GLY A 4 -9.43 3.92 20.01
N ASN A 5 -9.78 3.39 18.84
CA ASN A 5 -9.20 3.83 17.59
C ASN A 5 -9.62 5.30 17.38
N LEU A 6 -8.83 6.25 17.85
CA LEU A 6 -9.05 7.67 17.58
C LEU A 6 -7.93 8.18 16.66
N LEU A 7 -8.34 8.43 15.41
CA LEU A 7 -7.66 9.30 14.46
C LEU A 7 -7.39 10.65 15.15
N HIS A 8 -6.15 10.93 15.53
CA HIS A 8 -5.74 12.25 15.97
C HIS A 8 -4.94 12.96 14.88
N TRP A 9 -5.48 14.09 14.43
CA TRP A 9 -4.73 15.11 13.74
C TRP A 9 -3.70 15.67 14.72
N LEU A 10 -2.43 15.58 14.33
CA LEU A 10 -1.28 15.85 15.18
C LEU A 10 -1.00 17.36 15.27
N TYR A 11 -1.66 18.05 16.19
CA TYR A 11 -1.23 19.37 16.68
C TYR A 11 -1.48 19.48 18.19
N GLY A 12 -0.46 19.19 19.01
CA GLY A 12 -0.48 19.47 20.46
C GLY A 12 0.67 18.83 21.27
N PRO A 13 1.15 19.46 22.36
CA PRO A 13 2.30 19.00 23.16
C PRO A 13 2.03 17.81 24.10
N GLN A 14 0.78 17.37 24.26
CA GLN A 14 0.42 16.20 25.10
C GLN A 14 0.41 14.85 24.36
N THR A 15 0.53 14.86 23.03
CA THR A 15 0.33 13.68 22.17
C THR A 15 1.54 12.73 22.06
N VAL A 16 2.72 13.08 22.55
CA VAL A 16 3.96 12.31 22.31
C VAL A 16 3.99 10.98 23.07
N VAL A 17 3.38 10.91 24.26
CA VAL A 17 3.34 9.68 25.07
C VAL A 17 2.35 8.67 24.48
N GLU A 18 1.20 9.11 23.97
CA GLU A 18 0.19 8.24 23.36
C GLU A 18 0.64 7.66 22.01
N ILE A 19 1.41 8.41 21.23
CA ILE A 19 1.93 7.94 19.93
C ILE A 19 2.95 6.80 20.11
N ARG A 20 3.68 6.74 21.24
CA ARG A 20 4.64 5.65 21.53
C ARG A 20 3.97 4.28 21.64
N ALA A 21 2.69 4.21 21.98
CA ALA A 21 1.94 2.96 22.06
C ALA A 21 1.17 2.64 20.77
N LEU A 22 1.19 3.54 19.77
CA LEU A 22 0.36 3.45 18.58
C LEU A 22 0.67 2.18 17.78
N LYS A 23 -0.35 1.33 17.60
CA LYS A 23 -0.24 0.08 16.82
C LYS A 23 -0.68 0.24 15.38
N THR A 24 -1.67 1.10 15.13
CA THR A 24 -2.26 1.31 13.82
C THR A 24 -2.32 2.80 13.52
N LEU A 25 -1.85 3.20 12.35
CA LEU A 25 -1.91 4.56 11.86
C LEU A 25 -2.52 4.59 10.46
N HIS A 26 -3.55 5.40 10.30
CA HIS A 26 -4.09 5.78 9.00
C HIS A 26 -3.61 7.19 8.69
N LEU A 27 -2.76 7.31 7.68
CA LEU A 27 -2.16 8.55 7.25
C LEU A 27 -2.76 8.94 5.89
N ASN A 28 -3.62 9.95 5.92
CA ASN A 28 -4.01 10.70 4.74
C ASN A 28 -3.49 12.13 4.93
N PRO A 29 -2.23 12.41 4.59
CA PRO A 29 -1.69 13.73 4.79
C PRO A 29 -2.20 14.60 3.65
N ALA A 30 -3.30 15.28 3.92
CA ALA A 30 -3.82 16.32 3.05
C ALA A 30 -2.73 17.39 2.86
N ASN A 31 -2.39 17.69 1.60
CA ASN A 31 -1.78 18.88 0.98
C ASN A 31 -0.79 19.81 1.73
N GLU A 32 -0.38 19.58 2.97
CA GLU A 32 0.39 20.55 3.77
C GLU A 32 1.90 20.46 3.58
N GLY A 33 2.39 19.57 2.70
CA GLY A 33 3.80 19.52 2.30
C GLY A 33 4.80 19.18 3.42
N ARG A 34 4.34 18.98 4.67
CA ARG A 34 5.19 18.68 5.81
C ARG A 34 5.46 17.18 5.90
N PRO A 35 6.72 16.75 5.96
CA PRO A 35 7.05 15.35 6.15
C PRO A 35 6.61 14.88 7.55
N PHE A 36 5.85 13.78 7.60
CA PHE A 36 5.50 13.12 8.86
C PHE A 36 6.70 12.32 9.38
N SER A 37 7.04 12.47 10.66
CA SER A 37 8.13 11.71 11.30
C SER A 37 7.58 10.60 12.17
N PHE A 38 8.04 9.37 11.92
CA PHE A 38 7.62 8.18 12.67
C PHE A 38 8.44 7.91 13.93
N GLY A 39 9.45 8.73 14.24
CA GLY A 39 10.35 8.50 15.39
C GLY A 39 9.62 8.10 16.69
N PRO A 40 8.55 8.80 17.09
CA PRO A 40 7.81 8.48 18.31
C PRO A 40 7.08 7.12 18.30
N CYS A 41 6.64 6.59 17.15
CA CYS A 41 5.92 5.30 17.05
C CYS A 41 6.74 4.17 16.41
N SER A 42 8.03 4.42 16.15
CA SER A 42 8.95 3.52 15.44
C SER A 42 8.96 2.07 15.94
N THR A 43 8.88 1.87 17.25
CA THR A 43 8.96 0.56 17.90
C THR A 43 7.62 -0.09 18.19
N SER A 44 6.51 0.63 18.02
CA SER A 44 5.17 0.15 18.38
C SER A 44 4.26 -0.06 17.18
N LEU A 45 4.43 0.73 16.12
CA LEU A 45 3.55 0.70 14.96
C LEU A 45 3.70 -0.59 14.17
N THR A 46 2.64 -1.40 14.15
CA THR A 46 2.59 -2.67 13.41
C THR A 46 1.81 -2.56 12.11
N ASP A 47 0.95 -1.56 12.00
CA ASP A 47 0.00 -1.38 10.92
C ASP A 47 0.01 0.07 10.42
N LEU A 48 0.32 0.26 9.14
CA LEU A 48 0.34 1.57 8.50
C LEU A 48 -0.50 1.54 7.23
N ASP A 49 -1.41 2.49 7.10
CA ASP A 49 -2.19 2.73 5.89
C ASP A 49 -1.90 4.16 5.43
N ILE A 50 -1.38 4.31 4.21
CA ILE A 50 -1.01 5.59 3.62
C ILE A 50 -1.88 5.81 2.39
N VAL A 51 -2.54 6.95 2.34
CA VAL A 51 -3.31 7.38 1.17
C VAL A 51 -2.59 8.56 0.51
N TYR A 52 -2.16 8.36 -0.73
CA TYR A 52 -1.55 9.36 -1.58
C TYR A 52 -2.61 10.09 -2.41
N SER A 53 -2.79 11.38 -2.12
CA SER A 53 -3.55 12.32 -2.94
C SER A 53 -2.65 13.11 -3.90
N ASN A 54 -3.25 13.94 -4.74
CA ASN A 54 -2.53 14.84 -5.63
C ASN A 54 -1.66 15.82 -4.82
N ARG A 55 -0.33 15.78 -5.00
CA ARG A 55 0.67 16.69 -4.38
C ARG A 55 1.14 16.33 -2.95
N MET A 56 1.01 15.08 -2.54
CA MET A 56 1.57 14.62 -1.26
C MET A 56 3.11 14.52 -1.26
N THR A 57 3.77 15.00 -0.21
CA THR A 57 5.18 14.64 0.05
C THR A 57 5.19 13.27 0.73
N PRO A 58 5.98 12.29 0.25
CA PRO A 58 6.09 11.00 0.92
C PRO A 58 6.53 11.16 2.38
N PRO A 59 6.03 10.31 3.29
CA PRO A 59 6.53 10.28 4.66
C PRO A 59 8.03 9.99 4.66
N VAL A 60 8.80 10.76 5.43
CA VAL A 60 10.22 10.48 5.60
C VAL A 60 10.41 9.41 6.67
N SER A 61 11.51 8.68 6.59
CA SER A 61 11.93 7.73 7.64
C SER A 61 10.98 6.55 7.86
N LEU A 62 10.26 6.09 6.84
CA LEU A 62 9.48 4.84 6.91
C LEU A 62 10.34 3.65 7.40
N GLY A 63 11.63 3.63 7.04
CA GLY A 63 12.57 2.57 7.43
C GLY A 63 12.86 2.52 8.92
N SER A 64 12.48 3.55 9.69
CA SER A 64 12.58 3.53 11.16
C SER A 64 11.51 2.67 11.84
N LEU A 65 10.47 2.27 11.12
CA LEU A 65 9.32 1.53 11.66
C LEU A 65 9.64 0.03 11.85
N VAL A 66 10.56 -0.29 12.74
CA VAL A 66 11.10 -1.65 12.95
C VAL A 66 10.07 -2.69 13.43
N ALA A 67 8.92 -2.25 13.94
CA ALA A 67 7.83 -3.14 14.34
C ALA A 67 6.77 -3.36 13.24
N LEU A 68 6.91 -2.70 12.09
CA LEU A 68 5.89 -2.66 11.05
C LEU A 68 5.74 -4.03 10.39
N ARG A 69 4.52 -4.56 10.41
CA ARG A 69 4.18 -5.86 9.81
C ARG A 69 3.24 -5.75 8.63
N ARG A 70 2.38 -4.72 8.63
CA ARG A 70 1.34 -4.54 7.62
C ARG A 70 1.36 -3.15 7.07
N VAL A 71 1.43 -3.05 5.75
CA VAL A 71 1.44 -1.78 5.03
C VAL A 71 0.39 -1.81 3.95
N THR A 72 -0.45 -0.78 3.94
CA THR A 72 -1.36 -0.47 2.85
C THR A 72 -0.93 0.87 2.27
N ILE A 73 -0.68 0.92 0.96
CA ILE A 73 -0.39 2.15 0.22
C ILE A 73 -1.46 2.31 -0.84
N ARG A 74 -2.27 3.36 -0.76
CA ARG A 74 -3.33 3.68 -1.70
C ARG A 74 -3.01 4.94 -2.47
N VAL A 75 -3.33 4.93 -3.75
CA VAL A 75 -3.13 6.06 -4.66
C VAL A 75 -4.47 6.49 -5.22
N GLU A 76 -4.88 7.72 -4.89
CA GLU A 76 -6.13 8.31 -5.38
C GLU A 76 -5.92 9.16 -6.64
N ALA A 77 -4.69 9.53 -6.98
CA ALA A 77 -4.39 10.38 -8.13
C ALA A 77 -3.31 9.78 -9.05
N GLN A 78 -3.43 10.03 -10.35
CA GLN A 78 -2.56 9.45 -11.38
C GLN A 78 -1.07 9.86 -11.29
N TRP A 79 -0.72 10.94 -10.57
CA TRP A 79 0.66 11.44 -10.46
C TRP A 79 1.43 10.90 -9.25
N SER A 80 0.82 10.05 -8.44
CA SER A 80 1.37 9.64 -7.14
C SER A 80 2.21 8.35 -7.19
N LEU A 81 2.50 7.81 -8.37
CA LEU A 81 3.27 6.56 -8.51
C LEU A 81 4.72 6.69 -8.04
N ASP A 82 5.34 7.86 -8.25
CA ASP A 82 6.68 8.14 -7.73
C ASP A 82 6.70 8.13 -6.20
N GLN A 83 5.59 8.50 -5.56
CA GLN A 83 5.46 8.48 -4.10
C GLN A 83 5.32 7.05 -3.58
N VAL A 84 4.56 6.20 -4.28
CA VAL A 84 4.49 4.75 -3.98
C VAL A 84 5.88 4.13 -4.12
N SER A 85 6.54 4.43 -5.23
CA SER A 85 7.92 4.01 -5.50
C SER A 85 8.86 4.48 -4.39
N PHE A 86 8.80 5.74 -3.96
CA PHE A 86 9.62 6.22 -2.85
C PHE A 86 9.35 5.47 -1.55
N SER A 87 8.08 5.25 -1.20
CA SER A 87 7.73 4.57 0.05
C SER A 87 8.15 3.12 0.07
N LEU A 88 7.92 2.39 -1.01
CA LEU A 88 8.39 1.01 -1.15
C LEU A 88 9.92 0.88 -1.05
N ASN A 89 10.67 1.93 -1.41
CA ASN A 89 12.13 1.98 -1.27
C ASN A 89 12.59 2.18 0.18
N THR A 90 11.75 2.82 0.98
CA THR A 90 12.11 3.24 2.33
C THR A 90 11.46 2.38 3.39
N LEU A 91 10.50 1.52 3.05
CA LEU A 91 9.90 0.57 3.99
C LEU A 91 10.95 -0.39 4.59
N PRO A 92 10.79 -0.80 5.86
CA PRO A 92 11.60 -1.83 6.49
C PRO A 92 11.15 -3.20 5.97
N SER A 93 11.49 -3.51 4.72
CA SER A 93 11.09 -4.71 3.97
C SER A 93 11.19 -6.00 4.78
N GLN A 94 12.25 -6.15 5.58
CA GLN A 94 12.52 -7.33 6.40
C GLN A 94 11.46 -7.59 7.47
N THR A 95 10.67 -6.60 7.88
CA THR A 95 9.66 -6.79 8.93
C THR A 95 8.25 -6.97 8.36
N ILE A 96 8.05 -6.62 7.08
CA ILE A 96 6.75 -6.62 6.42
C ILE A 96 6.29 -8.05 6.12
N GLU A 97 5.11 -8.38 6.64
CA GLU A 97 4.43 -9.64 6.38
C GLU A 97 3.29 -9.50 5.36
N TYR A 98 2.65 -8.33 5.31
CA TYR A 98 1.55 -8.05 4.39
C TYR A 98 1.75 -6.68 3.75
N LEU A 99 1.77 -6.66 2.43
CA LEU A 99 1.82 -5.44 1.64
C LEU A 99 0.58 -5.37 0.75
N GLU A 100 -0.14 -4.27 0.83
CA GLU A 100 -1.22 -3.96 -0.09
C GLU A 100 -0.92 -2.67 -0.86
N VAL A 101 -1.01 -2.73 -2.18
CA VAL A 101 -0.87 -1.57 -3.07
C VAL A 101 -2.19 -1.37 -3.79
N GLY A 102 -2.84 -0.25 -3.47
CA GLY A 102 -4.11 0.16 -4.00
C GLY A 102 -3.98 1.28 -5.03
N LEU A 103 -4.60 1.13 -6.19
CA LEU A 103 -4.41 2.01 -7.34
C LEU A 103 -5.75 2.47 -7.90
N ARG A 104 -5.98 3.79 -7.99
CA ARG A 104 -7.13 4.31 -8.73
C ARG A 104 -6.96 4.05 -10.22
N LEU A 105 -7.86 3.24 -10.78
CA LEU A 105 -7.95 2.93 -12.19
C LEU A 105 -8.95 3.88 -12.86
N THR A 106 -8.44 4.76 -13.71
CA THR A 106 -9.31 5.55 -14.60
C THR A 106 -9.50 4.88 -15.96
N HIS A 107 -8.58 3.97 -16.31
CA HIS A 107 -8.61 3.17 -17.52
C HIS A 107 -7.91 1.83 -17.25
N VAL A 108 -8.51 0.71 -17.68
CA VAL A 108 -7.99 -0.65 -17.42
C VAL A 108 -6.64 -0.94 -18.08
N MET A 109 -6.26 -0.17 -19.10
CA MET A 109 -4.97 -0.29 -19.81
C MET A 109 -4.03 0.89 -19.53
N ASP A 110 -4.16 1.56 -18.38
CA ASP A 110 -3.24 2.66 -18.05
C ASP A 110 -1.81 2.13 -17.91
N PHE A 111 -0.96 2.50 -18.87
CA PHE A 111 0.43 2.05 -18.96
C PHE A 111 1.23 2.39 -17.69
N ARG A 112 0.85 3.43 -16.95
CA ARG A 112 1.52 3.83 -15.71
C ARG A 112 1.34 2.79 -14.61
N ILE A 113 0.21 2.10 -14.59
CA ILE A 113 -0.01 0.98 -13.68
C ILE A 113 0.98 -0.14 -14.02
N ILE A 114 1.11 -0.48 -15.31
CA ILE A 114 2.08 -1.48 -15.76
C ILE A 114 3.49 -1.08 -15.32
N GLN A 115 3.89 0.18 -15.48
CA GLN A 115 5.20 0.68 -15.03
C GLN A 115 5.41 0.54 -13.51
N LEU A 116 4.41 0.89 -12.69
CA LEU A 116 4.50 0.72 -11.24
C LEU A 116 4.65 -0.75 -10.88
N LEU A 117 3.87 -1.61 -11.51
CA LEU A 117 3.88 -3.04 -11.23
C LEU A 117 5.18 -3.69 -11.67
N THR A 118 5.72 -3.31 -12.83
CA THR A 118 7.06 -3.72 -13.27
C THR A 118 8.14 -3.20 -12.32
N SER A 119 7.97 -2.00 -11.76
CA SER A 119 8.90 -1.45 -10.76
C SER A 119 8.83 -2.18 -9.42
N LEU A 120 7.62 -2.54 -8.98
CA LEU A 120 7.36 -3.39 -7.83
C LEU A 120 7.99 -4.77 -8.02
N ASP A 121 7.72 -5.40 -9.16
CA ASP A 121 8.29 -6.69 -9.58
C ASP A 121 9.82 -6.66 -9.51
N ARG A 122 10.45 -5.71 -10.23
CA ARG A 122 11.91 -5.58 -10.27
C ARG A 122 12.51 -5.41 -8.88
N ARG A 123 11.83 -4.73 -7.94
CA ARG A 123 12.34 -4.52 -6.59
C ARG A 123 12.18 -5.73 -5.69
N LEU A 124 10.98 -6.31 -5.67
CA LEU A 124 10.74 -7.55 -4.93
C LEU A 124 11.68 -8.65 -5.43
N PHE A 125 11.99 -8.66 -6.73
CA PHE A 125 12.95 -9.57 -7.32
C PHE A 125 14.40 -9.27 -6.95
N THR A 126 14.89 -8.05 -7.18
CA THR A 126 16.31 -7.69 -6.94
C THR A 126 16.67 -7.67 -5.46
N ARG A 127 15.71 -7.39 -4.57
CA ARG A 127 15.89 -7.34 -3.11
C ARG A 127 15.15 -8.47 -2.41
N LYS A 128 15.03 -9.65 -3.05
CA LYS A 128 14.25 -10.79 -2.53
C LYS A 128 14.57 -11.15 -1.08
N HIS A 129 15.85 -11.17 -0.73
CA HIS A 129 16.31 -11.47 0.63
C HIS A 129 15.78 -10.49 1.68
N GLU A 130 15.40 -9.27 1.27
CA GLU A 130 14.80 -8.30 2.18
C GLU A 130 13.31 -8.54 2.41
N TRP A 131 12.63 -9.31 1.55
CA TRP A 131 11.18 -9.55 1.62
C TRP A 131 10.84 -10.99 2.04
N GLU A 132 11.76 -11.70 2.69
CA GLU A 132 11.58 -13.10 3.09
C GLU A 132 10.39 -13.33 4.04
N ASN A 133 10.02 -12.31 4.80
CA ASN A 133 8.88 -12.37 5.73
C ASN A 133 7.53 -12.07 5.06
N LEU A 134 7.51 -11.67 3.77
CA LEU A 134 6.29 -11.31 3.05
C LEU A 134 5.43 -12.56 2.81
N LYS A 135 4.29 -12.63 3.50
CA LYS A 135 3.31 -13.71 3.40
C LYS A 135 2.26 -13.42 2.33
N ALA A 136 1.88 -12.17 2.16
CA ALA A 136 0.90 -11.77 1.16
C ALA A 136 1.24 -10.42 0.52
N LEU A 137 1.11 -10.39 -0.81
CA LEU A 137 1.09 -9.16 -1.60
C LEU A 137 -0.30 -9.02 -2.19
N ARG A 138 -0.97 -7.92 -1.93
CA ARG A 138 -2.28 -7.63 -2.52
C ARG A 138 -2.19 -6.39 -3.40
N VAL A 139 -2.64 -6.51 -4.64
CA VAL A 139 -2.75 -5.38 -5.57
C VAL A 139 -4.23 -5.16 -5.83
N VAL A 140 -4.72 -3.98 -5.51
CA VAL A 140 -6.15 -3.65 -5.65
C VAL A 140 -6.31 -2.47 -6.59
N GLY A 141 -7.09 -2.65 -7.65
CA GLY A 141 -7.58 -1.55 -8.47
C GLY A 141 -8.88 -0.97 -7.92
N TYR A 142 -8.98 0.35 -7.79
CA TYR A 142 -10.20 1.06 -7.40
C TYR A 142 -10.75 1.85 -8.56
N MET A 143 -12.07 1.82 -8.78
CA MET A 143 -12.72 2.64 -9.80
C MET A 143 -13.85 3.43 -9.17
N SER A 144 -14.06 4.68 -9.61
CA SER A 144 -15.29 5.39 -9.28
C SER A 144 -16.50 4.65 -9.85
N GLU A 145 -17.68 4.99 -9.35
CA GLU A 145 -18.95 4.44 -9.85
C GLU A 145 -19.10 4.61 -11.37
N GLY A 146 -18.90 5.81 -11.89
CA GLY A 146 -19.01 6.05 -13.33
C GLY A 146 -17.91 5.40 -14.18
N GLU A 147 -16.76 5.05 -13.59
CA GLU A 147 -15.72 4.26 -14.26
C GLU A 147 -16.05 2.76 -14.22
N TRP A 148 -16.59 2.29 -13.11
CA TRP A 148 -17.00 0.91 -12.91
C TRP A 148 -18.10 0.51 -13.90
N GLU A 149 -19.14 1.33 -14.05
CA GLU A 149 -20.26 1.08 -14.98
C GLU A 149 -19.78 0.93 -16.43
N LYS A 150 -18.81 1.77 -16.85
CA LYS A 150 -18.21 1.69 -18.21
C LYS A 150 -17.43 0.40 -18.46
N VAL A 151 -16.91 -0.22 -17.40
CA VAL A 151 -16.15 -1.47 -17.51
C VAL A 151 -17.03 -2.69 -17.28
N GLU A 152 -18.07 -2.60 -16.46
CA GLU A 152 -19.04 -3.68 -16.20
C GLU A 152 -19.81 -4.09 -17.47
N GLU A 153 -20.03 -3.14 -18.40
CA GLU A 153 -20.57 -3.44 -19.74
C GLU A 153 -19.63 -4.28 -20.63
N ARG A 154 -18.35 -4.42 -20.26
CA ARG A 154 -17.35 -5.20 -21.01
C ARG A 154 -16.88 -6.37 -20.14
N LYS A 155 -16.57 -7.51 -20.75
CA LYS A 155 -15.90 -8.68 -20.10
C LYS A 155 -14.48 -8.36 -19.54
N GLY A 156 -14.16 -7.09 -19.26
CA GLY A 156 -12.82 -6.49 -19.24
C GLY A 156 -12.00 -6.68 -17.97
N PHE A 157 -12.62 -7.01 -16.83
CA PHE A 157 -11.84 -7.21 -15.60
C PHE A 157 -11.08 -8.54 -15.59
N GLY A 158 -11.56 -9.57 -16.30
CA GLY A 158 -10.85 -10.84 -16.44
C GLY A 158 -9.49 -10.64 -17.10
N GLY A 159 -9.47 -9.96 -18.25
CA GLY A 159 -8.22 -9.65 -18.97
C GLY A 159 -7.25 -8.79 -18.16
N PHE A 160 -7.76 -7.82 -17.38
CA PHE A 160 -6.92 -7.03 -16.49
C PHE A 160 -6.33 -7.87 -15.35
N LYS A 161 -7.15 -8.66 -14.64
CA LYS A 161 -6.70 -9.57 -13.58
C LYS A 161 -5.69 -10.59 -14.10
N ASP A 162 -5.90 -11.11 -15.30
CA ASP A 162 -5.00 -12.08 -15.93
C ASP A 162 -3.71 -11.44 -16.41
N CYS A 163 -3.75 -10.20 -16.92
CA CYS A 163 -2.56 -9.41 -17.22
C CYS A 163 -1.72 -9.17 -15.95
N LEU A 164 -2.36 -8.72 -14.86
CA LEU A 164 -1.71 -8.54 -13.56
C LEU A 164 -1.13 -9.85 -13.05
N ARG A 165 -1.93 -10.93 -13.04
CA ARG A 165 -1.42 -12.25 -12.64
C ARG A 165 -0.27 -12.70 -13.52
N SER A 166 -0.29 -12.48 -14.83
CA SER A 166 0.81 -12.85 -15.73
C SER A 166 2.10 -12.08 -15.42
N VAL A 167 2.00 -10.80 -15.06
CA VAL A 167 3.16 -9.98 -14.65
C VAL A 167 3.76 -10.53 -13.35
N PHE A 168 2.94 -10.89 -12.37
CA PHE A 168 3.42 -11.31 -11.05
C PHE A 168 3.57 -12.84 -10.85
N ASN A 169 3.01 -13.70 -11.73
CA ASN A 169 3.06 -15.17 -11.58
C ASN A 169 4.49 -15.72 -11.47
N PRO A 170 5.46 -15.24 -12.29
CA PRO A 170 6.84 -15.68 -12.19
C PRO A 170 7.47 -15.37 -10.82
N LEU A 171 7.07 -14.27 -10.16
CA LEU A 171 7.58 -13.86 -8.86
C LEU A 171 7.20 -14.80 -7.72
N LEU A 172 5.98 -15.34 -7.73
CA LEU A 172 5.39 -16.09 -6.60
C LEU A 172 5.56 -17.60 -6.74
N LYS A 173 5.77 -18.07 -7.98
CA LYS A 173 6.09 -19.48 -8.27
C LYS A 173 7.59 -19.78 -8.08
N GLY A 174 8.44 -18.76 -7.97
CA GLY A 174 9.89 -18.88 -7.87
C GLY A 174 10.46 -19.00 -6.45
N HIS A 175 10.57 -20.25 -5.97
CA HIS A 175 11.54 -20.74 -4.98
C HIS A 175 11.41 -20.34 -3.49
N GLY A 176 11.16 -21.37 -2.67
CA GLY A 176 11.86 -21.61 -1.40
C GLY A 176 11.24 -21.03 -0.12
N SER A 177 10.70 -21.93 0.72
CA SER A 177 10.25 -21.77 2.11
C SER A 177 8.89 -21.10 2.37
N VAL A 178 8.56 -19.94 1.78
CA VAL A 178 7.24 -19.31 1.98
C VAL A 178 6.64 -18.92 0.63
N LYS A 179 5.54 -19.58 0.24
CA LYS A 179 4.74 -19.17 -0.92
C LYS A 179 4.02 -17.89 -0.54
N SER A 180 4.58 -16.74 -0.89
CA SER A 180 3.85 -15.48 -0.83
C SER A 180 2.63 -15.57 -1.75
N VAL A 181 1.47 -15.15 -1.25
CA VAL A 181 0.23 -15.17 -2.04
C VAL A 181 0.05 -13.80 -2.68
N LEU A 182 -0.04 -13.75 -4.01
CA LEU A 182 -0.55 -12.57 -4.69
C LEU A 182 -2.05 -12.66 -4.82
N ASN A 183 -2.72 -11.66 -4.26
CA ASN A 183 -4.12 -11.41 -4.51
C ASN A 183 -4.26 -10.17 -5.39
N VAL A 184 -4.98 -10.34 -6.50
CA VAL A 184 -5.28 -9.25 -7.43
C VAL A 184 -6.79 -9.05 -7.46
N ASP A 185 -7.21 -7.87 -6.99
CA ASP A 185 -8.61 -7.49 -6.93
C ASP A 185 -8.85 -6.21 -7.72
N VAL A 186 -10.09 -6.05 -8.18
CA VAL A 186 -10.60 -4.78 -8.69
C VAL A 186 -11.95 -4.57 -8.01
N VAL A 187 -12.11 -3.43 -7.35
CA VAL A 187 -13.28 -3.12 -6.54
C VAL A 187 -13.80 -1.72 -6.85
N LYS A 188 -15.11 -1.53 -6.67
CA LYS A 188 -15.75 -0.21 -6.76
C LYS A 188 -15.33 0.65 -5.55
N GLU A 189 -15.09 1.94 -5.79
CA GLU A 189 -14.83 2.93 -4.74
C GLU A 189 -15.97 2.90 -3.71
N GLY A 190 -15.63 2.87 -2.42
CA GLY A 190 -16.61 2.66 -1.33
C GLY A 190 -16.91 1.20 -0.97
N GLN A 191 -16.61 0.23 -1.85
CA GLN A 191 -16.67 -1.20 -1.54
C GLN A 191 -15.31 -1.79 -1.16
N TYR A 192 -14.28 -0.95 -1.06
CA TYR A 192 -12.98 -1.38 -0.59
C TYR A 192 -13.06 -1.76 0.89
N VAL A 193 -13.08 -3.06 1.14
CA VAL A 193 -12.81 -3.64 2.45
C VAL A 193 -11.32 -3.96 2.48
N ARG A 194 -10.60 -3.32 3.41
CA ARG A 194 -9.21 -3.66 3.71
C ARG A 194 -9.13 -5.17 3.91
N GLY A 195 -8.15 -5.81 3.29
CA GLY A 195 -7.97 -7.26 3.39
C GLY A 195 -7.74 -7.65 4.85
N GLY A 196 -8.83 -7.94 5.55
CA GLY A 196 -8.82 -8.55 6.88
C GLY A 196 -8.44 -10.01 6.72
N ARG A 197 -7.54 -10.45 7.59
CA ARG A 197 -7.15 -11.85 7.75
C ARG A 197 -8.36 -12.78 7.82
#